data_AF-A0A8H3ZVX3-F1
#
_entry.id   AF-A0A8H3ZVX3-F1
#
_cell.length_a   1.000
_cell.length_b   1.000
_cell.length_c   1.000
_cell.angle_alpha   90.00
_cell.angle_beta   90.00
_cell.angle_gamma   90.00
#
_symmetry.space_group_name_H-M   'P 1'
#
loop_
_entity.id
_entity.type
_entity.pdbx_description
1 polymer ?
#
loop_
_entity_poly.entity_id
_entity_poly.type
_entity_poly.pdbx_seq_one_letter_code
_entity_poly.pdbx_strand_id
1 'polypeptide(L)'
;MRTISAHVLSAVVLVLSGAGAGARALDIHEELQMGWKMGLLPRQATQNLQTFTGNLGGVAASAITKSNDPSRPFEVDGDTFPDFATAAGRSCDNQKNKCSQAANNAATKFDVSKCDEQATECRSAIDSTSKQSFGDPVFAGSDGNFDIFCDP
;
A
#
# COMPACT_ATOMS: atom_id res chain seq x y z
N MET A 1 -9.14 61.14 3.78
CA MET A 1 -8.14 61.90 4.55
C MET A 1 -7.06 60.94 4.99
N ARG A 2 -5.86 61.08 4.40
CA ARG A 2 -4.66 60.30 4.69
C ARG A 2 -3.85 61.10 5.70
N THR A 3 -3.44 60.51 6.82
CA THR A 3 -2.37 61.05 7.65
C THR A 3 -1.28 60.02 7.81
N ILE A 4 -0.12 60.46 7.34
CA ILE A 4 1.19 59.82 7.32
C ILE A 4 1.85 60.23 8.63
N SER A 5 2.50 59.30 9.35
CA SER A 5 3.52 59.67 10.34
C SER A 5 4.79 58.90 10.09
N ALA A 6 5.83 59.70 9.96
CA ALA A 6 7.18 59.43 9.53
C ALA A 6 8.04 58.81 10.65
N HIS A 7 8.88 57.88 10.20
CA HIS A 7 10.31 57.77 10.50
C HIS A 7 10.77 57.95 11.96
N VAL A 8 11.18 56.83 12.56
CA VAL A 8 12.35 56.83 13.45
C VAL A 8 13.43 55.97 12.79
N LEU A 9 14.51 56.64 12.39
CA LEU A 9 15.79 56.04 12.04
C LEU A 9 16.31 55.20 13.20
N SER A 10 16.71 53.95 12.94
CA SER A 10 17.98 53.46 13.48
C SER A 10 18.44 52.24 12.70
N ALA A 11 19.45 52.45 11.87
CA ALA A 11 20.25 51.39 11.30
C ALA A 11 21.24 50.91 12.36
N VAL A 12 21.10 49.67 12.81
CA VAL A 12 22.22 48.91 13.37
C VAL A 12 22.23 47.55 12.69
N VAL A 13 23.05 47.45 11.65
CA VAL A 13 23.48 46.17 11.08
C VAL A 13 24.49 45.57 12.06
N LEU A 14 24.07 44.57 12.82
CA LEU A 14 24.97 43.67 13.55
C LEU A 14 24.93 42.31 12.84
N VAL A 15 25.92 42.11 11.96
CA VAL A 15 26.27 40.79 11.46
C VAL A 15 26.96 40.04 12.60
N LEU A 16 26.21 39.19 13.31
CA LEU A 16 26.81 38.16 14.15
C LEU A 16 26.72 36.83 13.40
N SER A 17 27.85 36.44 12.83
CA SER A 17 28.13 35.07 12.39
C SER A 17 28.13 34.16 13.62
N GLY A 18 26.98 33.57 13.93
CA GLY A 18 26.83 32.52 14.94
C GLY A 18 26.46 31.21 14.26
N ALA A 19 27.45 30.33 14.09
CA ALA A 19 27.23 28.93 13.71
C ALA A 19 26.30 28.27 14.76
N GLY A 20 25.08 27.94 14.36
CA GLY A 20 24.06 27.40 15.25
C GLY A 20 23.28 26.30 14.58
N ALA A 21 23.53 25.06 15.02
CA ALA A 21 22.78 23.84 14.78
C ALA A 21 22.56 23.46 13.31
N GLY A 22 23.52 22.70 12.77
CA GLY A 22 23.18 21.75 11.72
C GLY A 22 22.01 20.89 12.21
N ALA A 23 20.86 21.03 11.56
CA ALA A 23 19.85 19.99 11.58
C ALA A 23 20.54 18.76 11.01
N ARG A 24 21.02 17.88 11.89
CA ARG A 24 21.42 16.53 11.51
C ARG A 24 20.15 15.93 10.94
N ALA A 25 20.09 15.83 9.61
CA ALA A 25 19.25 14.83 8.99
C ALA A 25 19.55 13.54 9.77
N LEU A 26 18.52 12.99 10.42
CA LEU A 26 18.59 11.67 11.00
C LEU A 26 19.02 10.77 9.85
N ASP A 27 20.27 10.31 9.94
CA ASP A 27 20.93 9.45 8.97
C ASP A 27 20.31 8.06 9.12
N ILE A 28 19.10 7.90 8.59
CA ILE A 28 18.33 6.65 8.62
C ILE A 28 19.03 5.55 7.80
N HIS A 29 20.10 5.88 7.08
CA HIS A 29 20.84 4.96 6.22
C HIS A 29 21.83 4.10 7.00
N GLU A 30 22.49 4.64 8.03
CA GLU A 30 23.56 3.95 8.75
C GLU A 30 23.01 2.86 9.71
N GLU A 31 21.84 3.11 10.33
CA GLU A 31 21.11 2.12 11.15
C GLU A 31 20.58 0.95 10.30
N LEU A 32 20.07 1.20 9.10
CA LEU A 32 19.57 0.16 8.18
C LEU A 32 20.69 -0.74 7.66
N GLN A 33 21.88 -0.18 7.40
CA GLN A 33 23.05 -0.96 7.00
C GLN A 33 23.58 -1.86 8.13
N MET A 34 23.53 -1.40 9.38
CA MET A 34 23.91 -2.22 10.55
C MET A 34 22.92 -3.36 10.80
N GLY A 35 21.61 -3.15 10.54
CA GLY A 35 20.59 -4.20 10.60
C GLY A 35 20.80 -5.32 9.58
N TRP A 36 21.19 -4.97 8.35
CA TRP A 36 21.55 -5.95 7.32
C TRP A 36 22.79 -6.77 7.71
N LYS A 37 23.81 -6.11 8.28
CA LYS A 37 25.05 -6.75 8.73
C LYS A 37 24.83 -7.70 9.92
N MET A 38 23.80 -7.47 10.73
CA MET A 38 23.40 -8.32 11.86
C MET A 38 22.31 -9.35 11.50
N GLY A 39 21.99 -9.53 10.21
CA GLY A 39 21.04 -10.54 9.74
C GLY A 39 19.57 -10.26 10.12
N LEU A 40 19.25 -9.02 10.51
CA LEU A 40 17.86 -8.60 10.77
C LEU A 40 17.19 -8.30 9.43
N LEU A 41 16.69 -9.35 8.78
CA LEU A 41 15.85 -9.24 7.60
C LEU A 41 14.55 -8.51 7.98
N PRO A 42 14.08 -7.50 7.21
CA PRO A 42 12.76 -6.94 7.43
C PRO A 42 11.74 -8.07 7.30
N ARG A 43 10.96 -8.29 8.36
CA ARG A 43 9.85 -9.25 8.32
C ARG A 43 8.91 -8.81 7.20
N GLN A 44 8.81 -9.60 6.12
CA GLN A 44 7.84 -9.35 5.06
C GLN A 44 6.47 -9.16 5.73
N ALA A 45 5.94 -7.94 5.67
CA ALA A 45 4.56 -7.70 6.03
C ALA A 45 3.70 -8.63 5.17
N THR A 46 2.64 -9.22 5.74
CA THR A 46 1.68 -10.01 4.98
C THR A 46 1.10 -9.11 3.89
N GLN A 47 1.58 -9.27 2.66
CA GLN A 47 1.18 -8.43 1.54
C GLN A 47 -0.21 -8.85 1.10
N ASN A 48 -1.13 -7.88 1.04
CA ASN A 48 -2.45 -8.06 0.46
C ASN A 48 -2.43 -7.56 -0.99
N LEU A 49 -2.70 -8.45 -1.94
CA LEU A 49 -2.78 -8.10 -3.36
C LEU A 49 -4.18 -7.60 -3.79
N GLN A 50 -5.16 -7.64 -2.89
CA GLN A 50 -6.49 -7.07 -3.14
C GLN A 50 -6.44 -5.54 -3.04
N THR A 51 -6.61 -4.86 -4.18
CA THR A 51 -6.55 -3.39 -4.29
C THR A 51 -7.92 -2.73 -4.24
N PHE A 52 -9.01 -3.49 -4.41
CA PHE A 52 -10.36 -2.95 -4.37
C PHE A 52 -10.76 -2.54 -2.95
N THR A 53 -11.20 -1.29 -2.79
CA THR A 53 -11.53 -0.70 -1.48
C THR A 53 -13.03 -0.49 -1.25
N GLY A 54 -13.88 -0.76 -2.26
CA GLY A 54 -15.33 -0.64 -2.12
C GLY A 54 -15.88 -1.59 -1.05
N ASN A 55 -16.79 -1.08 -0.22
CA ASN A 55 -17.23 -1.75 1.00
C ASN A 55 -18.73 -1.55 1.31
N LEU A 56 -19.59 -1.76 0.31
CA LEU A 56 -21.03 -1.57 0.48
C LEU A 56 -21.55 -2.47 1.61
N GLY A 57 -22.39 -1.90 2.48
CA GLY A 57 -22.87 -2.61 3.67
C GLY A 57 -21.78 -2.93 4.70
N GLY A 58 -20.61 -2.28 4.62
CA GLY A 58 -19.47 -2.55 5.50
C GLY A 58 -18.64 -3.77 5.11
N VAL A 59 -18.85 -4.31 3.91
CA VAL A 59 -18.22 -5.56 3.45
C VAL A 59 -17.14 -5.28 2.41
N ALA A 60 -15.88 -5.35 2.84
CA ALA A 60 -14.72 -5.23 1.97
C ALA A 60 -14.40 -6.56 1.26
N ALA A 61 -13.61 -6.48 0.17
CA ALA A 61 -13.06 -7.64 -0.49
C ALA A 61 -12.06 -8.40 0.40
N SER A 62 -12.04 -9.71 0.26
CA SER A 62 -11.20 -10.57 1.12
C SER A 62 -9.74 -10.42 0.72
N ALA A 63 -8.82 -10.42 1.68
CA ALA A 63 -7.41 -10.24 1.37
C ALA A 63 -6.89 -11.41 0.51
N ILE A 64 -6.02 -11.09 -0.45
CA ILE A 64 -5.27 -12.08 -1.23
C ILE A 64 -3.85 -12.10 -0.65
N THR A 65 -3.53 -13.14 0.09
CA THR A 65 -2.28 -13.26 0.85
C THR A 65 -1.44 -14.43 0.38
N LYS A 66 -0.17 -14.48 0.80
CA LYS A 66 0.73 -15.57 0.43
C LYS A 66 0.41 -16.80 1.29
N SER A 67 0.12 -17.92 0.63
CA SER A 67 -0.07 -19.21 1.30
C SER A 67 1.26 -19.86 1.68
N ASN A 68 1.20 -20.97 2.41
CA ASN A 68 2.37 -21.82 2.70
C ASN A 68 2.61 -22.94 1.66
N ASP A 69 1.76 -23.05 0.63
CA ASP A 69 1.86 -24.05 -0.44
C ASP A 69 2.45 -23.42 -1.71
N PRO A 70 3.69 -23.78 -2.11
CA PRO A 70 4.32 -23.23 -3.31
C PRO A 70 3.55 -23.50 -4.61
N SER A 71 2.77 -24.59 -4.67
CA SER A 71 1.95 -24.93 -5.83
C SER A 71 0.66 -24.11 -5.92
N ARG A 72 0.23 -23.52 -4.79
CA ARG A 72 -0.97 -22.71 -4.66
C ARG A 72 -0.66 -21.44 -3.84
N PRO A 73 0.18 -20.53 -4.36
CA PRO A 73 0.80 -19.48 -3.57
C PRO A 73 -0.17 -18.38 -3.10
N PHE A 74 -1.38 -18.32 -3.64
CA PHE A 74 -2.39 -17.33 -3.26
C PHE A 74 -3.36 -17.94 -2.24
N GLU A 75 -3.73 -17.19 -1.21
CA GLU A 75 -4.72 -17.58 -0.20
C GLU A 75 -5.77 -16.48 -0.02
N VAL A 76 -7.04 -16.89 0.03
CA VAL A 76 -8.20 -16.03 0.25
C VAL A 76 -9.15 -16.73 1.22
N ASP A 77 -9.37 -16.14 2.40
CA ASP A 77 -10.24 -16.70 3.45
C ASP A 77 -9.94 -18.19 3.78
N GLY A 78 -8.68 -18.63 3.67
CA GLY A 78 -8.23 -20.00 3.92
C GLY A 78 -8.30 -20.95 2.71
N ASP A 79 -8.89 -20.54 1.58
CA ASP A 79 -8.81 -21.25 0.31
C ASP A 79 -7.51 -20.86 -0.42
N THR A 80 -6.77 -21.84 -0.97
CA THR A 80 -5.55 -21.56 -1.73
C THR A 80 -5.74 -21.66 -3.24
N PHE A 81 -4.95 -20.96 -4.05
CA PHE A 81 -5.11 -20.90 -5.51
C PHE A 81 -3.75 -20.92 -6.23
N PRO A 82 -3.66 -21.57 -7.41
CA PRO A 82 -2.44 -21.61 -8.19
C PRO A 82 -2.13 -20.27 -8.90
N ASP A 83 -3.14 -19.48 -9.21
CA ASP A 83 -3.01 -18.23 -9.97
C ASP A 83 -3.78 -17.06 -9.33
N PHE A 84 -3.30 -15.85 -9.61
CA PHE A 84 -3.84 -14.62 -9.05
C PHE A 84 -5.27 -14.34 -9.52
N ALA A 85 -5.60 -14.61 -10.79
CA ALA A 85 -6.90 -14.29 -11.35
C ALA A 85 -8.02 -15.10 -10.67
N THR A 86 -7.79 -16.40 -10.43
CA THR A 86 -8.72 -17.25 -9.69
C THR A 86 -8.87 -16.79 -8.24
N ALA A 87 -7.77 -16.44 -7.56
CA ALA A 87 -7.81 -15.91 -6.20
C ALA A 87 -8.56 -14.56 -6.13
N ALA A 88 -8.31 -13.66 -7.08
CA ALA A 88 -8.99 -12.38 -7.20
C ALA A 88 -10.49 -12.55 -7.42
N GLY A 89 -10.87 -13.45 -8.32
CA GLY A 89 -12.27 -13.82 -8.55
C GLY A 89 -12.93 -14.31 -7.25
N ARG A 90 -12.27 -15.23 -6.53
CA ARG A 90 -12.76 -15.72 -5.23
C ARG A 90 -12.94 -14.58 -4.22
N SER A 91 -11.99 -13.66 -4.14
CA SER A 91 -12.06 -12.53 -3.22
C SER A 91 -13.28 -11.64 -3.48
N CYS A 92 -13.55 -11.30 -4.75
CA CYS A 92 -14.74 -10.53 -5.13
C CYS A 92 -16.05 -11.32 -4.93
N ASP A 93 -16.06 -12.63 -5.16
CA ASP A 93 -17.25 -13.45 -4.93
C ASP A 93 -17.57 -13.57 -3.43
N ASN A 94 -16.55 -13.73 -2.58
CA ASN A 94 -16.72 -13.72 -1.13
C ASN A 94 -17.29 -12.38 -0.66
N GLN A 95 -16.82 -11.28 -1.24
CA GLN A 95 -17.30 -9.93 -0.98
C GLN A 95 -18.79 -9.79 -1.35
N LYS A 96 -19.17 -10.22 -2.56
CA LYS A 96 -20.55 -10.18 -3.04
C LYS A 96 -21.49 -10.97 -2.13
N ASN A 97 -21.08 -12.17 -1.74
CA ASN A 97 -21.87 -13.05 -0.88
C ASN A 97 -22.08 -12.42 0.50
N LYS A 98 -21.03 -11.90 1.12
CA LYS A 98 -21.10 -11.19 2.41
C LYS A 98 -21.94 -9.90 2.29
N CYS A 99 -21.81 -9.15 1.19
CA CYS A 99 -22.62 -7.96 0.90
C CYS A 99 -24.10 -8.31 0.77
N SER A 100 -24.42 -9.37 0.04
CA SER A 100 -25.80 -9.86 -0.13
C SER A 100 -26.39 -10.31 1.20
N GLN A 101 -25.61 -10.94 2.07
CA GLN A 101 -26.04 -11.26 3.43
C GLN A 101 -26.30 -9.98 4.23
N ALA A 102 -25.44 -8.97 4.14
CA ALA A 102 -25.63 -7.68 4.82
C ALA A 102 -26.91 -6.97 4.34
N ALA A 103 -27.20 -6.98 3.04
CA ALA A 103 -28.42 -6.42 2.44
C ALA A 103 -29.70 -7.14 2.90
N ASN A 104 -29.63 -8.47 3.04
CA ASN A 104 -30.76 -9.30 3.48
C ASN A 104 -30.97 -9.24 5.00
N ASN A 105 -29.95 -8.89 5.77
CA ASN A 105 -30.05 -8.73 7.22
C ASN A 105 -30.79 -7.43 7.56
N ALA A 106 -31.70 -7.49 8.53
CA ALA A 106 -32.62 -6.39 8.85
C ALA A 106 -31.95 -5.08 9.33
N ALA A 107 -30.65 -5.10 9.65
CA ALA A 107 -29.89 -3.94 10.13
C ALA A 107 -29.46 -2.97 9.01
N THR A 108 -29.27 -3.46 7.78
CA THR A 108 -28.74 -2.64 6.67
C THR A 108 -29.60 -2.88 5.43
N LYS A 109 -30.64 -2.06 5.25
CA LYS A 109 -31.57 -2.18 4.12
C LYS A 109 -30.98 -1.48 2.89
N PHE A 110 -30.41 -2.25 1.97
CA PHE A 110 -30.06 -1.79 0.62
C PHE A 110 -30.29 -2.91 -0.39
N ASP A 111 -30.29 -2.57 -1.68
CA ASP A 111 -30.59 -3.53 -2.74
C ASP A 111 -29.41 -4.47 -3.00
N VAL A 112 -29.69 -5.77 -3.10
CA VAL A 112 -28.71 -6.80 -3.44
C VAL A 112 -28.10 -6.54 -4.83
N SER A 113 -28.84 -5.90 -5.74
CA SER A 113 -28.32 -5.49 -7.06
C SER A 113 -27.09 -4.57 -6.95
N LYS A 114 -26.96 -3.79 -5.87
CA LYS A 114 -25.77 -2.98 -5.61
C LYS A 114 -24.55 -3.81 -5.21
N CYS A 115 -24.74 -5.02 -4.67
CA CYS A 115 -23.64 -5.96 -4.46
C CYS A 115 -23.13 -6.54 -5.79
N ASP A 116 -24.00 -6.74 -6.79
CA ASP A 116 -23.60 -7.17 -8.14
C ASP A 116 -22.79 -6.09 -8.87
N GLU A 117 -23.24 -4.83 -8.77
CA GLU A 117 -22.50 -3.67 -9.28
C GLU A 117 -21.10 -3.62 -8.64
N GLN A 118 -21.04 -3.72 -7.30
CA GLN A 118 -19.77 -3.67 -6.58
C GLN A 118 -18.83 -4.84 -6.90
N ALA A 119 -19.37 -6.05 -7.12
CA ALA A 119 -18.58 -7.20 -7.55
C ALA A 119 -17.97 -6.98 -8.94
N THR A 120 -18.68 -6.29 -9.83
CA THR A 120 -18.19 -5.93 -11.17
C THR A 120 -17.07 -4.91 -11.08
N GLU A 121 -17.24 -3.88 -10.24
CA GLU A 121 -16.17 -2.90 -9.94
C GLU A 121 -14.94 -3.56 -9.32
N CYS A 122 -15.15 -4.51 -8.40
CA CYS A 122 -14.07 -5.28 -7.77
C CYS A 122 -13.24 -6.03 -8.81
N ARG A 123 -13.89 -6.75 -9.71
CA ARG A 123 -13.22 -7.48 -10.80
C ARG A 123 -12.46 -6.53 -11.72
N SER A 124 -13.11 -5.44 -12.15
CA SER A 124 -12.48 -4.45 -13.02
C SER A 124 -11.26 -3.77 -12.37
N ALA A 125 -11.33 -3.46 -11.07
CA ALA A 125 -10.22 -2.84 -10.35
C ALA A 125 -9.01 -3.77 -10.25
N ILE A 126 -9.26 -5.06 -9.98
CA ILE A 126 -8.19 -6.05 -9.86
C ILE A 126 -7.60 -6.43 -11.21
N ASP A 127 -8.39 -6.49 -12.27
CA ASP A 127 -7.89 -6.76 -13.62
C ASP A 127 -6.89 -5.67 -14.07
N SER A 128 -7.03 -4.45 -13.55
CA SER A 128 -6.11 -3.34 -13.81
C SER A 128 -4.86 -3.32 -12.90
N THR A 129 -4.73 -4.23 -11.93
CA THR A 129 -3.61 -4.22 -10.98
C THR A 129 -2.34 -4.79 -11.58
N SER A 130 -1.22 -4.11 -11.39
CA SER A 130 0.11 -4.60 -11.75
C SER A 130 0.75 -5.47 -10.66
N LYS A 131 0.13 -5.57 -9.48
CA LYS A 131 0.62 -6.36 -8.34
C LYS A 131 -0.11 -7.71 -8.27
N GLN A 132 0.24 -8.60 -9.20
CA GLN A 132 -0.36 -9.94 -9.31
C GLN A 132 0.52 -11.05 -8.72
N SER A 133 1.65 -10.72 -8.11
CA SER A 133 2.57 -11.67 -7.50
C SER A 133 3.12 -11.12 -6.19
N PHE A 134 3.39 -12.03 -5.25
CA PHE A 134 4.16 -11.70 -4.06
C PHE A 134 5.60 -11.57 -4.50
N GLY A 135 6.14 -10.34 -4.48
CA GLY A 135 7.55 -10.12 -4.75
C GLY A 135 8.38 -11.05 -3.87
N ASP A 136 9.34 -11.75 -4.48
CA ASP A 136 10.37 -12.43 -3.72
C ASP A 136 11.04 -11.40 -2.78
N PRO A 137 11.56 -11.81 -1.61
CA PRO A 137 12.51 -10.98 -0.92
C PRO A 137 13.59 -10.66 -1.94
N VAL A 138 13.63 -9.40 -2.39
CA VAL A 138 14.72 -8.91 -3.24
C VAL A 138 15.95 -9.06 -2.38
N PHE A 139 16.67 -10.16 -2.58
CA PHE A 139 18.09 -10.19 -2.32
C PHE A 139 18.64 -9.15 -3.29
N ALA A 140 18.75 -7.91 -2.83
CA ALA A 140 19.70 -6.97 -3.38
C ALA A 140 21.08 -7.57 -3.08
N GLY A 141 21.41 -8.63 -3.83
CA GLY A 141 22.74 -9.16 -3.98
C GLY A 141 23.54 -8.01 -4.56
N SER A 142 24.43 -7.50 -3.71
CA SER A 142 25.45 -6.54 -4.05
C SER A 142 26.46 -7.17 -5.00
N ASP A 143 26.11 -7.24 -6.27
CA ASP A 143 27.04 -7.30 -7.39
C ASP A 143 26.40 -6.53 -8.55
N GLY A 144 27.07 -5.44 -8.95
CA GLY A 144 26.55 -4.41 -9.84
C GLY A 144 26.35 -4.86 -11.29
N ASN A 145 25.59 -5.91 -11.53
CA ASN A 145 25.22 -6.37 -12.87
C ASN A 145 23.82 -5.88 -13.24
N PHE A 146 23.72 -4.58 -13.51
CA PHE A 146 22.51 -3.93 -14.01
C PHE A 146 22.34 -4.14 -15.54
N ASP A 147 22.54 -5.36 -16.04
CA ASP A 147 22.24 -5.73 -17.44
C ASP A 147 20.76 -6.14 -17.61
N ILE A 148 19.86 -5.40 -16.97
CA ILE A 148 18.41 -5.61 -17.06
C ILE A 148 17.69 -4.39 -17.66
N PHE A 149 18.45 -3.36 -18.07
CA PHE A 149 17.92 -2.41 -19.03
C PHE A 149 17.92 -3.08 -20.40
N CYS A 150 16.74 -3.53 -20.79
CA CYS A 150 16.35 -3.84 -22.15
C CYS A 150 17.11 -3.02 -23.21
N ASP A 151 17.81 -3.71 -24.10
CA ASP A 151 18.00 -3.26 -25.49
C ASP A 151 17.95 -4.53 -26.37
N PRO A 152 17.26 -4.52 -27.53
CA PRO A 152 17.17 -5.69 -28.42
C PRO A 152 18.50 -6.04 -29.11
#